data_AF-A0A9E6UYU2-F1
#
_entry.id   AF-A0A9E6UYU2-F1
#
_cell.length_a   1.000
_cell.length_b   1.000
_cell.length_c   1.000
_cell.angle_alpha   90.00
_cell.angle_beta   90.00
_cell.angle_gamma   90.00
#
_symmetry.space_group_name_H-M   'P 1'
#
loop_
_entity.id
_entity.type
_entity.pdbx_description
1 polymer ?
#
loop_
_entity_poly.entity_id
_entity_poly.type
_entity_poly.pdbx_seq_one_letter_code
_entity_poly.pdbx_strand_id
1 'polypeptide(L)'
;MSFIKLLEQVSDQVSYELQRRYNRPLQNIPFNLKLYYAVQSWTLQLKISENENITNFILINSQLDAVIELTKYLRTESLTEKKSVEIPIPFGNFKIFNTDNEFYYRVNSFLSRMSIRSDNMKIIVLIGFVIVAVGYWVYIINRQKEQAQQPTRRPEIRQNEYVSNSPSPAIQTPSIERITKQFLVLVISASQIDFLNSILEKRSIDFNDGENLYELTKYLWTGSEADYKTIQSNISRYQVYSGQESEYDIHLVSIEIKQIDPGFKPNVNQLDRYDAFRKLSDLTVDFQISPRLQMEAYGDFAVYNR
;
A
#
# COMPACT_ATOMS: atom_id res chain seq x y z
N MET A 1 -13.14 -27.52 -12.16
CA MET A 1 -14.41 -26.75 -12.13
C MET A 1 -14.51 -25.95 -13.42
N SER A 2 -15.67 -25.86 -14.08
CA SER A 2 -15.80 -25.09 -15.35
C SER A 2 -15.84 -23.59 -15.07
N PHE A 3 -15.25 -22.78 -15.97
CA PHE A 3 -15.28 -21.31 -15.90
C PHE A 3 -16.71 -20.77 -15.76
N ILE A 4 -17.68 -21.36 -16.47
CA ILE A 4 -19.09 -20.94 -16.41
C ILE A 4 -19.66 -21.16 -15.00
N LYS A 5 -19.35 -22.31 -14.36
CA LYS A 5 -19.80 -22.59 -12.98
C LYS A 5 -19.17 -21.63 -11.97
N LEU A 6 -17.92 -21.25 -12.20
CA LEU A 6 -17.17 -20.35 -11.33
C LEU A 6 -17.65 -18.90 -11.51
N LEU A 7 -17.95 -18.49 -12.74
CA LEU A 7 -18.60 -17.21 -13.07
C LEU A 7 -19.96 -17.09 -12.39
N GLU A 8 -20.77 -18.15 -12.40
CA GLU A 8 -22.06 -18.18 -11.70
C GLU A 8 -21.90 -18.05 -10.19
N GLN A 9 -21.01 -18.83 -9.58
CA GLN A 9 -20.72 -18.70 -8.15
C GLN A 9 -20.27 -17.30 -7.74
N VAL A 10 -19.34 -16.69 -8.49
CA VAL A 10 -18.86 -15.34 -8.19
C VAL A 10 -20.01 -14.33 -8.39
N SER A 11 -20.84 -14.50 -9.41
CA SER A 11 -22.01 -13.66 -9.63
C SER A 11 -22.99 -13.71 -8.47
N ASP A 12 -23.30 -14.91 -7.97
CA ASP A 12 -24.20 -15.10 -6.84
C ASP A 12 -23.61 -14.54 -5.54
N GLN A 13 -22.31 -14.79 -5.30
CA GLN A 13 -21.60 -14.27 -4.13
C GLN A 13 -21.58 -12.74 -4.09
N VAL A 14 -21.23 -12.10 -5.21
CA VAL A 14 -21.20 -10.63 -5.32
C VAL A 14 -22.60 -10.06 -5.14
N SER A 15 -23.59 -10.70 -5.75
CA SER A 15 -24.99 -10.27 -5.66
C SER A 15 -25.50 -10.33 -4.21
N TYR A 16 -25.21 -11.44 -3.52
CA TYR A 16 -25.58 -11.65 -2.12
C TYR A 16 -24.93 -10.62 -1.19
N GLU A 17 -23.61 -10.42 -1.31
CA GLU A 17 -22.87 -9.47 -0.45
C GLU A 17 -23.35 -8.03 -0.65
N LEU A 18 -23.61 -7.62 -1.89
CA LEU A 18 -24.11 -6.29 -2.20
C LEU A 18 -25.53 -6.05 -1.65
N GLN A 19 -26.43 -7.02 -1.81
CA GLN A 19 -27.77 -6.90 -1.25
C GLN A 19 -27.75 -6.89 0.28
N ARG A 20 -26.94 -7.75 0.90
CA ARG A 20 -26.76 -7.84 2.35
C ARG A 20 -26.23 -6.54 2.95
N ARG A 21 -25.18 -5.95 2.36
CA ARG A 21 -24.53 -4.74 2.89
C ARG A 21 -25.34 -3.47 2.69
N TYR A 22 -26.01 -3.33 1.54
CA TYR A 22 -26.66 -2.07 1.17
C TYR A 22 -28.18 -2.08 1.34
N ASN A 23 -28.77 -3.26 1.63
CA ASN A 23 -30.21 -3.47 1.84
C ASN A 23 -31.08 -2.82 0.75
N ARG A 24 -30.67 -2.95 -0.52
CA ARG A 24 -31.32 -2.37 -1.70
C ARG A 24 -31.36 -3.38 -2.84
N PRO A 25 -32.37 -3.32 -3.74
CA PRO A 25 -32.37 -4.11 -4.96
C PRO A 25 -31.11 -3.84 -5.80
N LEU A 26 -30.55 -4.88 -6.42
CA LEU A 26 -29.34 -4.78 -7.24
C LEU A 26 -29.44 -3.68 -8.30
N GLN A 27 -30.60 -3.46 -8.90
CA GLN A 27 -30.85 -2.41 -9.90
C GLN A 27 -30.48 -1.00 -9.39
N ASN A 28 -30.67 -0.75 -8.09
CA ASN A 28 -30.42 0.54 -7.45
C ASN A 28 -29.00 0.68 -6.89
N ILE A 29 -28.19 -0.38 -6.99
CA ILE A 29 -26.79 -0.35 -6.59
C ILE A 29 -25.95 0.17 -7.77
N PRO A 30 -25.12 1.22 -7.56
CA PRO A 30 -24.27 1.78 -8.60
C PRO A 30 -23.36 0.75 -9.27
N PHE A 31 -23.13 0.90 -10.58
CA PHE A 31 -22.31 -0.02 -11.38
C PHE A 31 -20.88 -0.14 -10.87
N ASN A 32 -20.25 0.99 -10.52
CA ASN A 32 -18.89 1.04 -9.98
C ASN A 32 -18.74 0.17 -8.71
N LEU A 33 -19.75 0.19 -7.85
CA LEU A 33 -19.75 -0.60 -6.63
C LEU A 33 -19.91 -2.09 -6.94
N LYS A 34 -20.79 -2.46 -7.88
CA LYS A 34 -20.91 -3.86 -8.34
C LYS A 34 -19.62 -4.38 -8.93
N LEU A 35 -18.97 -3.58 -9.76
CA LEU A 35 -17.71 -3.91 -10.39
C LEU A 35 -16.58 -4.07 -9.37
N TYR A 36 -16.54 -3.22 -8.34
CA TYR A 36 -15.58 -3.33 -7.24
C TYR A 36 -15.66 -4.69 -6.53
N TYR A 37 -16.86 -5.09 -6.09
CA TYR A 37 -17.05 -6.39 -5.42
C TYR A 37 -16.79 -7.57 -6.36
N ALA A 38 -17.07 -7.42 -7.66
CA ALA A 38 -16.72 -8.41 -8.66
C ALA A 38 -15.20 -8.61 -8.79
N VAL A 39 -14.43 -7.52 -8.89
CA VAL A 39 -12.96 -7.57 -8.93
C VAL A 39 -12.42 -8.22 -7.65
N GLN A 40 -12.90 -7.80 -6.48
CA GLN A 40 -12.49 -8.36 -5.20
C GLN A 40 -12.80 -9.87 -5.07
N SER A 41 -13.97 -10.30 -5.53
CA SER A 41 -14.37 -11.71 -5.44
C SER A 41 -13.53 -12.58 -6.38
N TRP A 42 -13.14 -12.05 -7.54
CA TRP A 42 -12.23 -12.75 -8.47
C TRP A 42 -10.80 -12.86 -7.93
N THR A 43 -10.25 -11.83 -7.29
CA THR A 43 -8.90 -11.90 -6.73
C THR A 43 -8.81 -12.92 -5.58
N LEU A 44 -9.86 -13.02 -4.76
CA LEU A 44 -10.02 -14.06 -3.76
C LEU A 44 -10.16 -15.45 -4.37
N GLN A 45 -11.07 -15.63 -5.34
CA GLN A 45 -11.32 -16.95 -5.94
C GLN A 45 -10.14 -17.51 -6.73
N LEU A 46 -9.38 -16.64 -7.39
CA LEU A 46 -8.16 -17.03 -8.10
C LEU A 46 -6.97 -17.22 -7.16
N LYS A 47 -7.16 -17.09 -5.84
CA LYS A 47 -6.12 -17.15 -4.80
C LYS A 47 -4.93 -16.24 -5.05
N ILE A 48 -5.13 -15.18 -5.83
CA ILE A 48 -4.07 -14.22 -6.11
C ILE A 48 -3.74 -13.46 -4.81
N SER A 49 -4.72 -13.32 -3.91
CA SER A 49 -4.60 -12.65 -2.61
C SER A 49 -3.85 -13.40 -1.51
N GLU A 50 -3.51 -14.69 -1.66
CA GLU A 50 -2.81 -15.43 -0.58
C GLU A 50 -1.30 -15.11 -0.52
N ASN A 51 -0.72 -14.53 -1.58
CA ASN A 51 0.69 -14.09 -1.58
C ASN A 51 0.97 -12.81 -2.40
N GLU A 52 0.03 -12.26 -3.18
CA GLU A 52 0.31 -11.16 -4.10
C GLU A 52 -0.79 -10.08 -4.07
N ASN A 53 -0.43 -8.86 -3.70
CA ASN A 53 -1.37 -7.74 -3.48
C ASN A 53 -1.83 -7.08 -4.80
N ILE A 54 -2.40 -7.89 -5.68
CA ILE A 54 -2.84 -7.45 -7.00
C ILE A 54 -4.04 -6.51 -6.94
N THR A 55 -4.94 -6.70 -5.97
CA THR A 55 -6.14 -5.87 -5.84
C THR A 55 -5.72 -4.42 -5.61
N ASN A 56 -4.73 -4.20 -4.74
CA ASN A 56 -4.15 -2.88 -4.53
C ASN A 56 -3.34 -2.41 -5.74
N PHE A 57 -2.57 -3.28 -6.42
CA PHE A 57 -1.90 -2.89 -7.67
C PHE A 57 -2.90 -2.40 -8.75
N ILE A 58 -4.03 -3.07 -8.94
CA ILE A 58 -5.07 -2.70 -9.90
C ILE A 58 -5.76 -1.41 -9.47
N LEU A 59 -6.08 -1.26 -8.19
CA LEU A 59 -6.78 -0.09 -7.65
C LEU A 59 -5.87 1.15 -7.55
N ILE A 60 -4.60 1.01 -7.17
CA ILE A 60 -3.62 2.10 -7.08
C ILE A 60 -3.21 2.56 -8.47
N ASN A 61 -2.96 1.65 -9.42
CA ASN A 61 -2.68 2.08 -10.80
C ASN A 61 -3.88 2.76 -11.45
N SER A 62 -5.12 2.49 -11.00
CA SER A 62 -6.30 3.25 -11.45
C SER A 62 -6.33 4.70 -10.95
N GLN A 63 -5.49 5.05 -9.95
CA GLN A 63 -5.32 6.41 -9.42
C GLN A 63 -4.10 7.13 -10.01
N LEU A 64 -3.28 6.49 -10.85
CA LEU A 64 -2.21 7.19 -11.55
C LEU A 64 -2.79 8.21 -12.52
N ASP A 65 -2.24 9.42 -12.54
CA ASP A 65 -2.71 10.51 -13.40
C ASP A 65 -2.81 10.09 -14.87
N ALA A 66 -1.84 9.32 -15.38
CA ALA A 66 -1.88 8.80 -16.75
C ALA A 66 -3.05 7.83 -17.01
N VAL A 67 -3.42 7.02 -16.01
CA VAL A 67 -4.57 6.10 -16.11
C VAL A 67 -5.88 6.86 -15.94
N ILE A 68 -5.91 7.89 -15.10
CA ILE A 68 -7.05 8.81 -14.98
C ILE A 68 -7.25 9.58 -16.30
N GLU A 69 -6.18 10.09 -16.91
CA GLU A 69 -6.21 10.77 -18.20
C GLU A 69 -6.65 9.83 -19.32
N LEU A 70 -6.09 8.62 -19.40
CA LEU A 70 -6.52 7.62 -20.36
C LEU A 70 -7.99 7.24 -20.15
N THR A 71 -8.45 7.09 -18.91
CA THR A 71 -9.84 6.79 -18.59
C THR A 71 -10.76 7.94 -18.98
N LYS A 72 -10.38 9.19 -18.70
CA LYS A 72 -11.10 10.38 -19.13
C LYS A 72 -11.16 10.46 -20.65
N TYR A 73 -10.04 10.19 -21.33
CA TYR A 73 -9.94 10.15 -22.78
C TYR A 73 -10.88 9.09 -23.37
N LEU A 74 -10.74 7.82 -22.95
CA LEU A 74 -11.58 6.71 -23.41
C LEU A 74 -13.06 6.97 -23.12
N ARG A 75 -13.40 7.55 -21.96
CA ARG A 75 -14.78 7.93 -21.62
C ARG A 75 -15.30 9.00 -22.58
N THR A 76 -14.53 10.06 -22.80
CA THR A 76 -14.89 11.16 -23.70
C THR A 76 -15.09 10.64 -25.12
N GLU A 77 -14.13 9.86 -25.60
CA GLU A 77 -14.15 9.20 -26.90
C GLU A 77 -15.35 8.25 -27.06
N SER A 78 -15.67 7.46 -26.03
CA SER A 78 -16.80 6.52 -26.06
C SER A 78 -18.18 7.19 -26.07
N LEU A 79 -18.26 8.48 -25.72
CA LEU A 79 -19.50 9.26 -25.66
C LEU A 79 -19.63 10.26 -26.81
N THR A 80 -18.55 10.56 -27.52
CA THR A 80 -18.51 11.58 -28.56
C THR A 80 -18.74 10.94 -29.92
N GLU A 81 -19.93 11.12 -30.49
CA GLU A 81 -20.33 10.52 -31.77
C GLU A 81 -19.56 11.08 -32.97
N LYS A 82 -19.22 12.37 -32.94
CA LYS A 82 -18.53 13.08 -34.03
C LYS A 82 -17.33 13.86 -33.51
N LYS A 83 -16.20 13.76 -34.21
CA LYS A 83 -14.98 14.53 -33.93
C LYS A 83 -14.88 15.72 -34.87
N SER A 84 -14.58 16.88 -34.33
CA SER A 84 -14.18 18.05 -35.09
C SER A 84 -12.67 18.04 -35.28
N VAL A 85 -12.20 17.96 -36.52
CA VAL A 85 -10.80 18.12 -36.89
C VAL A 85 -10.62 19.51 -37.50
N GLU A 86 -9.76 20.31 -36.89
CA GLU A 86 -9.34 21.60 -37.42
C GLU A 86 -8.14 21.40 -38.33
N ILE A 87 -8.31 21.71 -39.62
CA ILE A 87 -7.19 21.69 -40.57
C ILE A 87 -6.72 23.14 -40.79
N PRO A 88 -5.45 23.46 -40.47
CA PRO A 88 -4.91 24.78 -40.73
C PRO A 88 -4.80 25.00 -42.24
N ILE A 89 -5.41 26.07 -42.74
CA ILE A 89 -5.28 26.50 -44.13
C ILE A 89 -4.11 27.49 -44.20
N PRO A 90 -3.28 27.51 -45.27
CA PRO A 90 -2.09 28.37 -45.38
C PRO A 90 -2.31 29.89 -45.22
N PHE A 91 -3.55 30.36 -45.07
CA PHE A 91 -3.93 31.78 -44.99
C PHE A 91 -4.80 32.12 -43.77
N GLY A 92 -4.60 31.43 -42.65
CA GLY A 92 -5.01 31.92 -41.32
C GLY A 92 -6.44 31.58 -40.85
N ASN A 93 -7.21 30.85 -41.65
CA ASN A 93 -8.51 30.31 -41.23
C ASN A 93 -8.43 28.79 -41.00
N PHE A 94 -9.15 28.29 -40.01
CA PHE A 94 -9.34 26.85 -39.77
C PHE A 94 -10.61 26.39 -40.47
N LYS A 95 -10.55 25.23 -41.15
CA LYS A 95 -11.76 24.54 -41.61
C LYS A 95 -12.04 23.38 -40.65
N ILE A 96 -13.21 23.43 -40.00
CA ILE A 96 -13.67 22.38 -39.11
C ILE A 96 -14.34 21.30 -39.95
N PHE A 97 -13.80 20.10 -39.92
CA PHE A 97 -14.42 18.91 -40.50
C PHE A 97 -14.97 18.04 -39.38
N ASN A 98 -16.25 17.67 -39.47
CA ASN A 98 -16.84 16.72 -38.56
C ASN A 98 -16.73 15.33 -39.17
N THR A 99 -16.01 14.43 -38.50
CA THR A 99 -15.88 13.03 -38.89
C THR A 99 -16.55 12.15 -37.85
N ASP A 100 -17.04 11.00 -38.28
CA ASP A 100 -17.61 10.01 -37.38
C ASP A 100 -16.53 9.45 -36.45
N ASN A 101 -16.85 9.33 -35.17
CA ASN A 101 -15.93 8.74 -34.21
C ASN A 101 -16.03 7.20 -34.27
N GLU A 102 -15.08 6.59 -34.97
CA GLU A 102 -15.03 5.13 -35.11
C GLU A 102 -15.01 4.39 -33.76
N PHE A 103 -14.36 4.96 -32.75
CA PHE A 103 -14.29 4.38 -31.41
C PHE A 103 -15.67 4.35 -30.74
N TYR A 104 -16.41 5.47 -30.80
CA TYR A 104 -17.80 5.56 -30.32
C TYR A 104 -18.67 4.48 -30.96
N TYR A 105 -18.65 4.34 -32.29
CA TYR A 105 -19.51 3.39 -32.97
C TYR A 105 -19.15 1.93 -32.65
N ARG A 106 -17.87 1.61 -32.50
CA ARG A 106 -17.42 0.27 -32.09
C ARG A 106 -17.86 -0.06 -30.66
N VAL A 107 -17.71 0.88 -29.72
CA VAL A 107 -18.14 0.70 -28.34
C VAL A 107 -19.67 0.60 -28.26
N ASN A 108 -20.40 1.50 -28.92
CA ASN A 108 -21.86 1.51 -28.91
C ASN A 108 -22.44 0.25 -29.60
N SER A 109 -21.86 -0.20 -30.71
CA SER A 109 -22.23 -1.45 -31.38
C SER A 109 -21.98 -2.67 -30.48
N PHE A 110 -20.85 -2.68 -29.76
CA PHE A 110 -20.54 -3.74 -28.80
C PHE A 110 -21.51 -3.76 -27.61
N LEU A 111 -21.79 -2.61 -27.00
CA LEU A 111 -22.69 -2.47 -25.86
C LEU A 111 -24.16 -2.78 -26.23
N SER A 112 -24.62 -2.29 -27.38
CA SER A 112 -25.97 -2.58 -27.89
C SER A 112 -26.17 -4.06 -28.20
N ARG A 113 -25.16 -4.73 -28.77
CA ARG A 113 -25.18 -6.19 -28.99
C ARG A 113 -25.20 -7.00 -27.70
N MET A 114 -24.57 -6.49 -26.64
CA MET A 114 -24.55 -7.19 -25.35
C MET A 114 -25.80 -6.97 -24.50
N SER A 115 -26.70 -6.06 -24.86
CA SER A 115 -27.93 -5.75 -24.11
C SER A 115 -27.69 -5.64 -22.59
N ILE A 116 -26.61 -4.95 -22.20
CA ILE A 116 -26.19 -4.84 -20.80
C ILE A 116 -27.16 -3.94 -20.05
N ARG A 117 -28.22 -4.53 -19.51
CA ARG A 117 -28.97 -3.91 -18.43
C ARG A 117 -28.11 -3.93 -17.16
N SER A 118 -28.16 -2.86 -16.37
CA SER A 118 -27.34 -2.66 -15.17
C SER A 118 -27.59 -3.69 -14.05
N ASP A 119 -28.58 -4.57 -14.23
CA ASP A 119 -28.94 -5.70 -13.37
C ASP A 119 -28.28 -7.02 -13.78
N ASN A 120 -27.62 -7.09 -14.95
CA ASN A 120 -26.97 -8.31 -15.41
C ASN A 120 -25.61 -8.53 -14.74
N MET A 121 -25.66 -9.04 -13.51
CA MET A 121 -24.48 -9.30 -12.68
C MET A 121 -23.48 -10.28 -13.32
N LYS A 122 -23.91 -11.20 -14.19
CA LYS A 122 -22.98 -12.11 -14.88
C LYS A 122 -22.02 -11.35 -15.81
N ILE A 123 -22.53 -10.33 -16.51
CA ILE A 123 -21.71 -9.49 -17.38
C ILE A 123 -20.78 -8.60 -16.56
N ILE A 124 -21.27 -8.01 -15.46
CA ILE A 124 -20.44 -7.18 -14.58
C ILE A 124 -19.30 -8.00 -13.97
N VAL A 125 -19.59 -9.22 -13.55
CA VAL A 125 -18.59 -10.15 -13.03
C VAL A 125 -17.62 -10.61 -14.11
N LEU A 126 -18.07 -10.80 -15.34
CA LEU A 126 -17.20 -11.08 -16.48
C LEU A 126 -16.24 -9.91 -16.78
N ILE A 127 -16.73 -8.67 -16.71
CA ILE A 127 -15.88 -7.47 -16.84
C ILE A 127 -14.86 -7.42 -15.70
N GLY A 128 -15.29 -7.69 -14.47
CA GLY A 128 -14.40 -7.79 -13.30
C GLY A 128 -13.29 -8.85 -13.50
N PHE A 129 -13.63 -10.00 -14.07
CA PHE A 129 -12.65 -11.04 -14.41
C PHE A 129 -11.58 -10.54 -15.40
N VAL A 130 -12.01 -9.87 -16.47
CA VAL A 130 -11.08 -9.30 -17.48
C VAL A 130 -10.14 -8.29 -16.84
N ILE A 131 -10.65 -7.40 -15.97
CA ILE A 131 -9.83 -6.43 -15.24
C ILE A 131 -8.77 -7.14 -14.39
N VAL A 132 -9.17 -8.17 -13.63
CA VAL A 132 -8.24 -8.95 -12.80
C VAL A 132 -7.20 -9.68 -13.65
N ALA A 133 -7.61 -10.31 -14.74
CA ALA A 133 -6.72 -11.04 -15.63
C ALA A 133 -5.67 -10.12 -16.29
N VAL A 134 -6.09 -8.97 -16.82
CA VAL A 134 -5.19 -7.97 -17.40
C VAL A 134 -4.27 -7.39 -16.34
N GLY A 135 -4.82 -7.01 -15.18
CA GLY A 135 -4.02 -6.51 -14.07
C GLY A 135 -2.96 -7.51 -13.59
N TYR A 136 -3.29 -8.81 -13.59
CA TYR A 136 -2.38 -9.87 -13.17
C TYR A 136 -1.27 -10.09 -14.17
N TRP A 137 -1.62 -10.05 -15.44
CA TRP A 137 -0.64 -10.13 -16.50
C TRP A 137 0.35 -8.96 -16.47
N VAL A 138 -0.13 -7.72 -16.27
CA VAL A 138 0.72 -6.54 -16.13
C VAL A 138 1.61 -6.64 -14.88
N TYR A 139 1.05 -7.09 -13.75
CA TYR A 139 1.80 -7.30 -12.52
C TYR A 139 2.97 -8.27 -12.72
N ILE A 140 2.73 -9.43 -13.36
CA ILE A 140 3.79 -10.40 -13.67
C ILE A 140 4.89 -9.78 -14.54
N ILE A 141 4.50 -9.05 -15.59
CA ILE A 141 5.46 -8.43 -16.53
C ILE A 141 6.36 -7.42 -15.78
N ASN A 142 5.80 -6.61 -14.89
CA ASN A 142 6.56 -5.60 -14.16
C ASN A 142 7.50 -6.23 -13.13
N ARG A 143 7.04 -7.26 -12.40
CA ARG A 143 7.88 -7.99 -11.43
C ARG A 143 9.08 -8.68 -12.09
N GLN A 144 8.92 -9.21 -13.30
CA GLN A 144 10.02 -9.83 -14.05
C GLN A 144 11.13 -8.82 -14.43
N LYS A 145 10.79 -7.54 -14.64
CA LYS A 145 11.76 -6.48 -14.93
C LYS A 145 12.59 -6.09 -13.71
N GLU A 146 11.99 -6.11 -12.51
CA GLU A 146 12.67 -5.79 -11.25
C GLU A 146 13.66 -6.89 -10.83
N GLN A 147 13.32 -8.16 -11.06
CA GLN A 147 14.23 -9.29 -10.78
C GLN A 147 15.42 -9.35 -11.74
N ALA A 148 15.28 -8.86 -12.98
CA ALA A 148 16.35 -8.83 -13.97
C ALA A 148 17.44 -7.75 -13.69
N GLN A 149 17.21 -6.83 -12.74
CA GLN A 149 18.15 -5.74 -12.41
C GLN A 149 18.96 -5.95 -11.12
N GLN A 150 18.81 -7.06 -10.41
CA GLN A 150 19.75 -7.40 -9.33
C GLN A 150 21.05 -7.97 -9.92
N PRO A 151 22.22 -7.34 -9.69
CA PRO A 151 23.48 -7.91 -10.13
C PRO A 151 23.78 -9.14 -9.27
N THR A 152 23.82 -10.31 -9.92
CA THR A 152 24.31 -11.57 -9.36
C THR A 152 25.75 -11.39 -8.87
N ARG A 153 25.92 -11.03 -7.59
CA ARG A 153 27.22 -11.08 -6.92
C ARG A 153 27.59 -12.54 -6.71
N ARG A 154 28.35 -13.07 -7.66
CA ARG A 154 29.05 -14.36 -7.59
C ARG A 154 30.05 -14.28 -6.42
N PRO A 155 30.01 -15.19 -5.43
CA PRO A 155 31.09 -15.26 -4.44
C PRO A 155 32.34 -15.84 -5.11
N GLU A 156 33.34 -14.99 -5.34
CA GLU A 156 34.69 -15.46 -5.69
C GLU A 156 35.31 -16.12 -4.46
N ILE A 157 35.33 -17.45 -4.47
CA ILE A 157 36.18 -18.26 -3.60
C ILE A 157 37.61 -18.08 -4.12
N ARG A 158 38.47 -17.38 -3.38
CA ARG A 158 39.93 -17.45 -3.57
C ARG A 158 40.54 -18.24 -2.43
N GLN A 159 40.99 -19.45 -2.76
CA GLN A 159 41.83 -20.29 -1.92
C GLN A 159 43.30 -19.82 -1.99
N ASN A 160 43.90 -19.78 -0.80
CA ASN A 160 45.29 -19.68 -0.33
C ASN A 160 46.47 -19.91 -1.28
N GLU A 161 47.55 -19.13 -1.04
CA GLU A 161 48.95 -19.51 -0.68
C GLU A 161 49.85 -18.28 -0.98
N TYR A 162 50.65 -17.72 -0.06
CA TYR A 162 51.95 -18.23 0.40
C TYR A 162 52.40 -17.55 1.72
N VAL A 163 53.27 -18.29 2.41
CA VAL A 163 53.89 -18.15 3.75
C VAL A 163 54.89 -16.98 3.89
N SER A 164 55.00 -16.34 5.07
CA SER A 164 56.26 -16.24 5.88
C SER A 164 56.20 -15.26 7.08
N ASN A 165 56.31 -15.86 8.29
CA ASN A 165 57.04 -15.47 9.51
C ASN A 165 56.78 -14.19 10.36
N SER A 166 56.21 -14.47 11.56
CA SER A 166 56.60 -14.00 12.93
C SER A 166 56.16 -12.60 13.43
N PRO A 167 56.04 -12.35 14.76
CA PRO A 167 55.66 -13.18 15.93
C PRO A 167 54.38 -12.66 16.65
N SER A 168 53.74 -13.51 17.47
CA SER A 168 52.59 -13.13 18.33
C SER A 168 52.91 -11.99 19.32
N PRO A 169 51.92 -11.16 19.70
CA PRO A 169 51.20 -11.47 20.94
C PRO A 169 49.70 -11.09 20.96
N ALA A 170 49.04 -11.54 22.04
CA ALA A 170 47.68 -11.23 22.50
C ALA A 170 46.54 -12.02 21.84
N ILE A 171 46.15 -13.08 22.55
CA ILE A 171 44.84 -13.74 22.45
C ILE A 171 43.79 -12.66 22.73
N GLN A 172 43.20 -12.10 21.66
CA GLN A 172 41.94 -11.39 21.77
C GLN A 172 40.85 -12.44 21.86
N THR A 173 40.27 -12.53 23.05
CA THR A 173 38.97 -13.15 23.29
C THR A 173 38.00 -12.63 22.22
N PRO A 174 37.19 -13.51 21.57
CA PRO A 174 36.18 -13.05 20.65
C PRO A 174 35.26 -12.10 21.42
N SER A 175 35.21 -10.83 21.00
CA SER A 175 34.27 -9.88 21.54
C SER A 175 32.89 -10.47 21.32
N ILE A 176 32.22 -10.85 22.41
CA ILE A 176 30.80 -11.18 22.42
C ILE A 176 30.11 -10.01 21.69
N GLU A 177 29.58 -10.25 20.50
CA GLU A 177 28.77 -9.27 19.78
C GLU A 177 27.67 -8.84 20.74
N ARG A 178 27.79 -7.62 21.28
CA ARG A 178 26.75 -7.04 22.12
C ARG A 178 25.50 -6.98 21.23
N ILE A 179 24.46 -7.70 21.63
CA ILE A 179 23.13 -7.59 21.03
C ILE A 179 22.72 -6.12 21.20
N THR A 180 22.85 -5.33 20.14
CA THR A 180 22.47 -3.93 20.13
C THR A 180 20.97 -3.85 19.94
N LYS A 181 20.24 -3.47 21.00
CA LYS A 181 18.80 -3.24 20.90
C LYS A 181 18.51 -2.17 19.86
N GLN A 182 17.50 -2.42 19.04
CA GLN A 182 17.02 -1.52 17.99
C GLN A 182 15.66 -1.00 18.39
N PHE A 183 15.40 0.28 18.12
CA PHE A 183 14.14 0.94 18.47
C PHE A 183 13.47 1.51 17.24
N LEU A 184 12.14 1.38 17.19
CA LEU A 184 11.23 2.10 16.31
C LEU A 184 10.40 3.04 17.17
N VAL A 185 10.43 4.33 16.89
CA VAL A 185 9.63 5.34 17.59
C VAL A 185 8.59 5.89 16.63
N LEU A 186 7.33 5.86 17.05
CA LEU A 186 6.18 6.33 16.27
C LEU A 186 5.58 7.58 16.92
N VAL A 187 5.27 8.59 16.11
CA VAL A 187 4.58 9.81 16.55
C VAL A 187 3.10 9.70 16.23
N ILE A 188 2.26 9.63 17.26
CA ILE A 188 0.81 9.43 17.16
C ILE A 188 0.09 10.55 17.90
N SER A 189 -1.03 11.03 17.34
CA SER A 189 -1.84 12.09 17.97
C SER A 189 -2.40 11.65 19.33
N ALA A 190 -2.44 12.55 20.30
CA ALA A 190 -3.06 12.35 21.61
C ALA A 190 -4.56 11.99 21.53
N SER A 191 -5.23 12.33 20.43
CA SER A 191 -6.61 11.93 20.16
C SER A 191 -6.81 10.42 20.03
N GLN A 192 -5.74 9.65 19.82
CA GLN A 192 -5.78 8.20 19.61
C GLN A 192 -5.49 7.40 20.89
N ILE A 193 -5.59 8.03 22.06
CA ILE A 193 -5.23 7.41 23.35
C ILE A 193 -6.03 6.13 23.65
N ASP A 194 -7.29 6.04 23.23
CA ASP A 194 -8.10 4.84 23.43
C ASP A 194 -7.51 3.61 22.72
N PHE A 195 -7.05 3.80 21.49
CA PHE A 195 -6.34 2.76 20.73
C PHE A 195 -5.02 2.39 21.42
N LEU A 196 -4.23 3.38 21.82
CA LEU A 196 -2.96 3.14 22.50
C LEU A 196 -3.13 2.38 23.83
N ASN A 197 -4.16 2.73 24.61
CA ASN A 197 -4.50 2.02 25.84
C ASN A 197 -4.91 0.56 25.56
N SER A 198 -5.67 0.32 24.48
CA SER A 198 -6.07 -1.05 24.11
C SER A 198 -4.87 -1.96 23.80
N ILE A 199 -3.84 -1.44 23.12
CA ILE A 199 -2.62 -2.20 22.84
C ILE A 199 -1.82 -2.41 24.13
N LEU A 200 -1.74 -1.39 24.99
CA LEU A 200 -1.02 -1.45 26.27
C LEU A 200 -1.63 -2.48 27.23
N GLU A 201 -2.96 -2.57 27.30
CA GLU A 201 -3.68 -3.59 28.07
C GLU A 201 -3.41 -5.00 27.55
N LYS A 202 -3.36 -5.17 26.23
CA LYS A 202 -3.08 -6.44 25.56
C LYS A 202 -1.62 -6.89 25.70
N ARG A 203 -0.69 -5.95 25.90
CA ARG A 203 0.77 -6.16 26.00
C ARG A 203 1.39 -6.85 24.77
N SER A 204 0.72 -6.80 23.63
CA SER A 204 1.22 -7.35 22.38
C SER A 204 0.63 -6.58 21.22
N ILE A 205 1.42 -6.35 20.17
CA ILE A 205 0.98 -5.78 18.91
C ILE A 205 0.60 -6.95 18.00
N ASP A 206 -0.66 -7.09 17.63
CA ASP A 206 -1.05 -8.04 16.60
C ASP A 206 -0.98 -7.44 15.19
N PHE A 207 -1.38 -8.25 14.22
CA PHE A 207 -1.42 -7.85 12.83
C PHE A 207 -2.30 -6.61 12.55
N ASN A 208 -3.50 -6.54 13.14
CA ASN A 208 -4.42 -5.41 12.96
C ASN A 208 -3.91 -4.17 13.70
N ASP A 209 -3.30 -4.35 14.87
CA ASP A 209 -2.66 -3.28 15.63
C ASP A 209 -1.52 -2.67 14.79
N GLY A 210 -0.74 -3.49 14.09
CA GLY A 210 0.29 -3.04 13.15
C GLY A 210 -0.27 -2.18 12.01
N GLU A 211 -1.39 -2.59 11.40
CA GLU A 211 -2.06 -1.80 10.35
C GLU A 211 -2.60 -0.47 10.89
N ASN A 212 -3.25 -0.49 12.06
CA ASN A 212 -3.74 0.73 12.71
C ASN A 212 -2.58 1.67 13.09
N LEU A 213 -1.48 1.13 13.63
CA LEU A 213 -0.27 1.91 13.92
C LEU A 213 0.28 2.55 12.64
N TYR A 214 0.27 1.84 11.51
CA TYR A 214 0.65 2.44 10.23
C TYR A 214 -0.23 3.66 9.93
N GLU A 215 -1.55 3.51 9.94
CA GLU A 215 -2.49 4.59 9.59
C GLU A 215 -2.38 5.82 10.50
N LEU A 216 -2.17 5.59 11.80
CA LEU A 216 -2.13 6.65 12.81
C LEU A 216 -0.77 7.34 12.95
N THR A 217 0.30 6.70 12.46
CA THR A 217 1.65 7.25 12.53
C THR A 217 1.83 8.36 11.51
N LYS A 218 2.15 9.58 11.97
CA LYS A 218 2.53 10.68 11.08
C LYS A 218 4.03 10.71 10.79
N TYR A 219 4.83 10.51 11.82
CA TYR A 219 6.28 10.50 11.72
C TYR A 219 6.83 9.29 12.44
N LEU A 220 7.96 8.79 11.96
CA LEU A 220 8.65 7.68 12.61
C LEU A 220 10.16 7.89 12.61
N TRP A 221 10.82 7.16 13.50
CA TRP A 221 12.26 7.13 13.63
C TRP A 221 12.74 5.72 13.98
N THR A 222 13.94 5.37 13.53
CA THR A 222 14.61 4.11 13.86
C THR A 222 16.04 4.36 14.27
N GLY A 223 16.52 3.67 15.30
CA GLY A 223 17.93 3.77 15.69
C GLY A 223 18.33 2.86 16.84
N SER A 224 19.53 3.11 17.36
CA SER A 224 20.15 2.28 18.40
C SER A 224 19.63 2.65 19.80
N GLU A 225 19.87 1.77 20.78
CA GLU A 225 19.60 2.05 22.19
C GLU A 225 20.27 3.34 22.71
N ALA A 226 21.49 3.64 22.24
CA ALA A 226 22.21 4.84 22.66
C ALA A 226 21.50 6.11 22.17
N ASP A 227 21.02 6.09 20.92
CA ASP A 227 20.24 7.20 20.35
C ASP A 227 18.90 7.32 21.09
N TYR A 228 18.22 6.20 21.33
CA TYR A 228 16.95 6.18 22.06
C TYR A 228 17.05 6.73 23.49
N LYS A 229 18.13 6.42 24.23
CA LYS A 229 18.34 6.99 25.57
C LYS A 229 18.47 8.50 25.55
N THR A 230 19.07 9.06 24.50
CA THR A 230 19.14 10.52 24.28
C THR A 230 17.75 11.10 24.03
N ILE A 231 16.89 10.39 23.28
CA ILE A 231 15.49 10.77 23.08
C ILE A 231 14.78 10.81 24.45
N GLN A 232 14.88 9.71 25.21
CA GLN A 232 14.19 9.56 26.49
C GLN A 232 14.61 10.59 27.53
N SER A 233 15.88 11.02 27.55
CA SER A 233 16.34 12.07 28.47
C SER A 233 15.77 13.45 28.15
N ASN A 234 15.38 13.70 26.90
CA ASN A 234 14.96 15.02 26.44
C ASN A 234 13.45 15.21 26.40
N ILE A 235 12.64 14.14 26.38
CA ILE A 235 11.17 14.24 26.23
C ILE A 235 10.46 14.86 27.44
N SER A 236 11.05 14.79 28.64
CA SER A 236 10.40 15.25 29.88
C SER A 236 10.09 16.75 29.88
N ARG A 237 10.85 17.55 29.13
CA ARG A 237 10.62 19.00 29.01
C ARG A 237 9.37 19.37 28.20
N TYR A 238 8.79 18.42 27.46
CA TYR A 238 7.58 18.62 26.65
C TYR A 238 6.34 18.00 27.26
N GLN A 239 6.41 17.52 28.50
CA GLN A 239 5.27 16.88 29.14
C GLN A 239 4.12 17.87 29.32
N VAL A 240 2.92 17.46 28.91
CA VAL A 240 1.70 18.26 29.08
C VAL A 240 1.07 17.91 30.42
N TYR A 241 0.79 18.94 31.22
CA TYR A 241 0.07 18.78 32.49
C TYR A 241 -1.44 18.89 32.29
N SER A 242 -2.19 18.23 33.17
CA SER A 242 -3.66 18.26 33.16
C SER A 242 -4.20 19.70 33.09
N GLY A 243 -5.06 19.97 32.12
CA GLY A 243 -5.64 21.30 31.88
C GLY A 243 -4.87 22.19 30.90
N GLN A 244 -3.71 21.77 30.40
CA GLN A 244 -2.95 22.45 29.33
C GLN A 244 -2.99 21.69 28.00
N GLU A 245 -3.97 20.81 27.86
CA GLU A 245 -4.12 19.89 26.75
C GLU A 245 -4.50 20.61 25.46
N SER A 246 -3.83 20.23 24.36
CA SER A 246 -4.06 20.73 23.01
C SER A 246 -4.41 19.58 22.06
N GLU A 247 -5.21 19.86 21.04
CA GLU A 247 -5.56 18.89 19.98
C GLU A 247 -4.32 18.44 19.17
N TYR A 248 -3.25 19.23 19.19
CA TYR A 248 -1.99 18.96 18.49
C TYR A 248 -1.02 18.10 19.30
N ASP A 249 -1.34 17.80 20.56
CA ASP A 249 -0.48 16.97 21.41
C ASP A 249 -0.32 15.56 20.83
N ILE A 250 0.76 14.90 21.27
CA ILE A 250 1.17 13.61 20.75
C ILE A 250 1.55 12.63 21.88
N HIS A 251 1.58 11.35 21.52
CA HIS A 251 2.31 10.31 22.22
C HIS A 251 3.43 9.76 21.33
N LEU A 252 4.52 9.37 21.97
CA LEU A 252 5.57 8.58 21.35
C LEU A 252 5.36 7.11 21.74
N VAL A 253 5.25 6.25 20.72
CA VAL A 253 5.22 4.81 20.91
C VAL A 253 6.60 4.27 20.56
N SER A 254 7.34 3.83 21.58
CA SER A 254 8.69 3.30 21.46
C SER A 254 8.63 1.78 21.46
N ILE A 255 8.98 1.16 20.34
CA ILE A 255 8.92 -0.29 20.14
C ILE A 255 10.35 -0.82 20.07
N GLU A 256 10.71 -1.72 20.97
CA GLU A 256 11.94 -2.51 20.88
C GLU A 256 11.73 -3.62 19.85
N ILE A 257 12.58 -3.65 18.82
CA ILE A 257 12.48 -4.60 17.71
C ILE A 257 13.71 -5.49 17.63
N LYS A 258 13.52 -6.76 17.23
CA LYS A 258 14.61 -7.75 17.08
C LYS A 258 15.64 -7.31 16.03
N GLN A 259 15.15 -6.69 14.96
CA GLN A 259 15.94 -6.22 13.84
C GLN A 259 15.19 -5.08 13.13
N ILE A 260 15.93 -4.14 12.53
CA ILE A 260 15.32 -3.10 11.69
C ILE A 260 14.89 -3.73 10.37
N ASP A 261 13.58 -3.75 10.11
CA ASP A 261 13.04 -4.06 8.79
C ASP A 261 13.40 -2.92 7.82
N PRO A 262 13.91 -3.23 6.60
CA PRO A 262 14.22 -2.22 5.59
C PRO A 262 13.07 -1.26 5.31
N GLY A 263 11.81 -1.70 5.41
CA GLY A 263 10.61 -0.88 5.18
C GLY A 263 10.40 0.24 6.21
N PHE A 264 11.14 0.24 7.33
CA PHE A 264 11.13 1.39 8.23
C PHE A 264 12.08 2.50 7.80
N LYS A 265 13.08 2.26 6.95
CA LYS A 265 14.09 3.29 6.60
C LYS A 265 13.49 4.53 5.92
N PRO A 266 14.18 5.69 5.96
CA PRO A 266 13.77 6.87 5.21
C PRO A 266 13.62 6.58 3.70
N ASN A 267 12.68 7.27 3.04
CA ASN A 267 12.46 7.24 1.58
C ASN A 267 12.14 5.86 0.97
N VAL A 268 11.59 4.94 1.76
CA VAL A 268 11.09 3.66 1.25
C VAL A 268 9.71 3.79 0.63
N ASN A 269 9.32 2.83 -0.21
CA ASN A 269 7.97 2.79 -0.77
C ASN A 269 6.95 2.62 0.36
N GLN A 270 5.81 3.30 0.26
CA GLN A 270 4.71 3.21 1.22
C GLN A 270 4.19 1.78 1.41
N LEU A 271 4.23 0.95 0.36
CA LEU A 271 3.87 -0.46 0.43
C LEU A 271 4.86 -1.25 1.29
N ASP A 272 6.17 -1.06 1.07
CA ASP A 272 7.21 -1.73 1.87
C ASP A 272 7.11 -1.31 3.34
N ARG A 273 6.77 -0.05 3.58
CA ARG A 273 6.52 0.47 4.91
C ARG A 273 5.28 -0.17 5.54
N TYR A 274 4.16 -0.21 4.81
CA TYR A 274 2.94 -0.86 5.27
C TYR A 274 3.18 -2.34 5.63
N ASP A 275 3.91 -3.07 4.78
CA ASP A 275 4.28 -4.46 5.04
C ASP A 275 5.22 -4.60 6.24
N ALA A 276 6.12 -3.64 6.48
CA ALA A 276 6.95 -3.62 7.69
C ALA A 276 6.11 -3.42 8.97
N PHE A 277 5.09 -2.56 8.93
CA PHE A 277 4.15 -2.38 10.04
C PHE A 277 3.33 -3.64 10.31
N ARG A 278 2.88 -4.36 9.27
CA ARG A 278 2.16 -5.65 9.44
C ARG A 278 3.01 -6.74 10.10
N LYS A 279 4.32 -6.70 9.87
CA LYS A 279 5.31 -7.61 10.50
C LYS A 279 5.68 -7.20 11.93
N LEU A 280 5.16 -6.10 12.48
CA LEU A 280 5.49 -5.69 13.86
C LEU A 280 5.16 -6.78 14.88
N SER A 281 4.10 -7.55 14.66
CA SER A 281 3.75 -8.69 15.54
C SER A 281 4.88 -9.72 15.67
N ASP A 282 5.66 -9.94 14.61
CA ASP A 282 6.79 -10.87 14.62
C ASP A 282 8.12 -10.22 15.08
N LEU A 283 8.25 -8.92 14.85
CA LEU A 283 9.47 -8.15 15.12
C LEU A 283 9.55 -7.56 16.53
N THR A 284 8.40 -7.31 17.16
CA THR A 284 8.31 -6.64 18.47
C THR A 284 8.82 -7.54 19.58
N VAL A 285 9.65 -6.95 20.45
CA VAL A 285 10.10 -7.54 21.71
C VAL A 285 9.31 -6.96 22.87
N ASP A 286 9.24 -5.64 22.92
CA ASP A 286 8.52 -4.87 23.95
C ASP A 286 8.14 -3.51 23.37
N PHE A 287 7.21 -2.80 23.99
CA PHE A 287 6.90 -1.41 23.64
C PHE A 287 6.47 -0.59 24.84
N GLN A 288 6.68 0.72 24.74
CA GLN A 288 6.34 1.71 25.75
C GLN A 288 5.63 2.89 25.10
N ILE A 289 4.70 3.49 25.83
CA ILE A 289 3.98 4.69 25.38
C ILE A 289 4.36 5.83 26.31
N SER A 290 4.82 6.95 25.75
CA SER A 290 5.17 8.13 26.53
C SER A 290 3.93 8.76 27.17
N PRO A 291 4.09 9.59 28.23
CA PRO A 291 3.03 10.52 28.62
C PRO A 291 2.64 11.43 27.43
N ARG A 292 1.55 12.17 27.58
CA ARG A 292 1.14 13.18 26.59
C ARG A 292 2.21 14.27 26.49
N LEU A 293 2.66 14.54 25.28
CA LEU A 293 3.71 15.52 24.98
C LEU A 293 3.17 16.60 24.05
N GLN A 294 3.76 17.79 24.16
CA GLN A 294 3.56 18.86 23.20
C GLN A 294 4.10 18.44 21.82
N MET A 295 3.51 18.97 20.74
CA MET A 295 3.86 18.61 19.37
C MET A 295 5.35 18.85 19.06
N GLU A 296 5.95 19.85 19.69
CA GLU A 296 7.36 20.24 19.55
C GLU A 296 8.33 19.12 19.96
N ALA A 297 7.88 18.14 20.77
CA ALA A 297 8.72 17.05 21.24
C ALA A 297 9.33 16.25 20.08
N TYR A 298 8.61 16.03 18.97
CA TYR A 298 9.18 15.28 17.85
C TYR A 298 10.25 16.06 17.09
N GLY A 299 10.29 17.38 17.21
CA GLY A 299 11.23 18.25 16.49
C GLY A 299 12.68 18.08 16.92
N ASP A 300 12.91 17.50 18.10
CA ASP A 300 14.25 17.20 18.62
C ASP A 300 14.87 15.92 18.05
N PHE A 301 14.08 15.12 17.34
CA PHE A 301 14.54 13.86 16.77
C PHE A 301 14.47 13.99 15.26
N ALA A 302 15.41 13.34 14.56
CA ALA A 302 15.41 13.26 13.09
C ALA A 302 14.30 12.33 12.58
N VAL A 303 13.07 12.53 13.07
CA VAL A 303 11.88 11.85 12.59
C VAL A 303 11.67 12.21 11.13
N TYR A 304 11.21 11.24 10.36
CA TYR A 304 10.87 11.43 8.97
C TYR A 304 9.42 11.09 8.75
N ASN A 305 8.84 11.69 7.71
CA ASN A 305 7.46 11.44 7.34
C ASN A 305 7.27 9.94 7.09
N ARG A 306 6.13 9.44 7.53
CA ARG A 306 5.69 8.10 7.20
C ARG A 306 5.57 7.96 5.68
#